data_AF-A0A8T4JHY6-F1
#
_entry.id   AF-A0A8T4JHY6-F1
#
_cell.length_a   1.000
_cell.length_b   1.000
_cell.length_c   1.000
_cell.angle_alpha   90.00
_cell.angle_beta   90.00
_cell.angle_gamma   90.00
#
_symmetry.space_group_name_H-M   'P 1'
#
loop_
_entity.id
_entity.type
_entity.pdbx_description
1 polymer ?
#
loop_
_entity_poly.entity_id
_entity_poly.type
_entity_poly.pdbx_seq_one_letter_code
_entity_poly.pdbx_strand_id
1 'polypeptide(L)'
;MKKEPIIFIGIIVVLIVLLILIFNLNNFDDEIIKNPTENKLLGDMENSLLMENGEIMIEGIGSFEFYPNDITSIRDEIFQTEHISVFDILVYLDNEDKIDMKYEFSIPMNTYVIESIDGEGKGEGDWWYQVYYDGGWPEKNVFRMDHYPYKDKMYIKIKKIGKNEISEIYSVFTDEIKRTEDNNNEIIIPRVILRGPNTDLEFNDVKIVSHNLRDDVFKNGTVTAIDTILSLADSGLINYDLQWYESIGRARVVKSYWVERINSDKAHDRCGFVYEAGSVKFPGFSGNHIHLPSDTRVINSPEYVEYFWICI
;
A
#
# COMPACT_ATOMS: atom_id res chain seq x y z
N MET A 1 55.73 50.19 -17.15
CA MET A 1 55.00 48.92 -16.98
C MET A 1 53.72 49.18 -16.19
N LYS A 2 52.59 49.34 -16.88
CA LYS A 2 51.26 49.38 -16.27
C LYS A 2 50.64 47.99 -16.49
N LYS A 3 50.33 47.27 -15.43
CA LYS A 3 49.53 46.03 -15.50
C LYS A 3 48.06 46.43 -15.45
N GLU A 4 47.34 46.07 -16.49
CA GLU A 4 45.89 46.24 -16.65
C GLU A 4 45.09 45.13 -15.92
N PRO A 5 43.80 45.36 -15.64
CA PRO A 5 43.04 44.60 -14.65
C PRO A 5 42.37 43.37 -15.26
N ILE A 6 42.90 42.18 -14.97
CA ILE A 6 42.29 40.89 -15.38
C ILE A 6 41.16 40.48 -14.41
N ILE A 7 41.01 41.15 -13.27
CA ILE A 7 40.08 40.73 -12.19
C ILE A 7 38.61 41.06 -12.50
N PHE A 8 38.32 42.03 -13.38
CA PHE A 8 36.94 42.49 -13.58
C PHE A 8 36.10 41.59 -14.50
N ILE A 9 36.73 40.83 -15.41
CA ILE A 9 36.02 39.97 -16.37
C ILE A 9 35.55 38.67 -15.72
N GLY A 10 36.32 38.12 -14.77
CA GLY A 10 35.96 36.86 -14.09
C GLY A 10 34.67 36.96 -13.25
N ILE A 11 34.44 38.09 -12.59
CA ILE A 11 33.25 38.28 -11.73
C ILE A 11 31.97 38.40 -12.57
N ILE A 12 32.04 39.03 -13.74
CA ILE A 12 30.89 39.21 -14.63
C ILE A 12 30.46 37.85 -15.24
N VAL A 13 31.41 36.99 -15.62
CA VAL A 13 31.09 35.66 -16.16
C VAL A 13 30.44 34.76 -15.11
N VAL A 14 30.90 34.80 -13.85
CA VAL A 14 30.30 34.01 -12.76
C VAL A 14 28.88 34.50 -12.45
N LEU A 15 28.62 35.81 -12.44
CA LEU A 15 27.27 36.35 -12.23
C LEU A 15 26.30 36.01 -13.37
N ILE A 16 26.76 35.99 -14.63
CA ILE A 16 25.93 35.61 -15.78
C ILE A 16 25.61 34.11 -15.74
N VAL A 17 26.57 33.25 -15.38
CA VAL A 17 26.31 31.81 -15.21
C VAL A 17 25.37 31.53 -14.05
N LEU A 18 25.47 32.28 -12.93
CA LEU A 18 24.51 32.16 -11.82
C LEU A 18 23.11 32.64 -12.22
N LEU A 19 22.98 33.72 -12.99
CA LEU A 19 21.70 34.23 -13.49
C LEU A 19 21.05 33.27 -14.50
N ILE A 20 21.83 32.61 -15.35
CA ILE A 20 21.34 31.58 -16.29
C ILE A 20 20.92 30.32 -15.54
N LEU A 21 21.61 29.94 -14.46
CA LEU A 21 21.20 28.82 -13.60
C LEU A 21 19.92 29.14 -12.82
N ILE A 22 19.76 30.38 -12.34
CA ILE A 22 18.51 30.83 -11.67
C ILE A 22 17.35 30.90 -12.68
N PHE A 23 17.60 31.31 -13.93
CA PHE A 23 16.56 31.32 -14.97
C PHE A 23 16.17 29.92 -15.47
N ASN A 24 17.11 28.97 -15.50
CA ASN A 24 16.80 27.59 -15.90
C ASN A 24 16.15 26.74 -14.81
N LEU A 25 16.23 27.16 -13.53
CA LEU A 25 15.48 26.51 -12.44
C LEU A 25 14.04 27.03 -12.31
N ASN A 26 13.72 28.17 -12.92
CA ASN A 26 12.36 28.75 -12.94
C ASN A 26 11.58 28.45 -14.23
N ASN A 27 12.12 27.62 -15.13
CA ASN A 27 11.46 27.21 -16.38
C ASN A 27 10.88 25.79 -16.29
N PHE A 28 10.54 25.31 -15.10
CA PHE A 28 9.59 24.20 -14.97
C PHE A 28 8.17 24.77 -15.13
N ASP A 29 7.76 24.90 -16.39
CA ASP A 29 6.37 24.96 -16.90
C ASP A 29 5.28 25.51 -15.96
N ASP A 30 5.24 26.84 -15.81
CA ASP A 30 4.04 27.58 -15.34
C ASP A 30 2.85 27.46 -16.33
N GLU A 31 2.99 26.74 -17.45
CA GLU A 31 1.91 26.49 -18.42
C GLU A 31 0.94 25.36 -18.00
N ILE A 32 1.16 24.66 -16.89
CA ILE A 32 0.27 23.58 -16.38
C ILE A 32 -0.83 24.09 -15.42
N ILE A 33 -1.08 25.40 -15.33
CA ILE A 33 -2.19 25.95 -14.51
C ILE A 33 -3.27 26.59 -15.39
N LYS A 34 -3.81 25.83 -16.34
CA LYS A 34 -5.10 26.14 -16.95
C LYS A 34 -5.97 24.88 -16.91
N ASN A 35 -6.88 24.88 -15.94
CA ASN A 35 -7.83 23.83 -15.54
C ASN A 35 -7.26 22.71 -14.65
N PRO A 36 -7.17 22.93 -13.32
CA PRO A 36 -6.91 21.87 -12.33
C PRO A 36 -8.04 20.82 -12.22
N THR A 37 -8.84 20.62 -13.27
CA THR A 37 -10.06 19.80 -13.25
C THR A 37 -9.88 18.42 -13.87
N GLU A 38 -8.78 18.15 -14.57
CA GLU A 38 -8.55 16.83 -15.18
C GLU A 38 -7.78 15.91 -14.23
N ASN A 39 -8.22 14.65 -14.17
CA ASN A 39 -7.52 13.60 -13.44
C ASN A 39 -6.33 13.11 -14.26
N LYS A 40 -5.17 12.89 -13.62
CA LYS A 40 -3.97 12.41 -14.32
C LYS A 40 -3.43 11.13 -13.69
N LEU A 41 -3.04 10.21 -14.56
CA LEU A 41 -2.19 9.07 -14.22
C LEU A 41 -0.82 9.34 -14.81
N LEU A 42 0.19 9.46 -13.96
CA LEU A 42 1.54 9.87 -14.32
C LEU A 42 2.54 8.74 -14.08
N GLY A 43 3.48 8.60 -15.01
CA GLY A 43 4.42 7.48 -15.04
C GLY A 43 3.82 6.24 -15.67
N ASP A 44 4.69 5.34 -16.12
CA ASP A 44 4.31 4.06 -16.69
C ASP A 44 4.60 2.96 -15.68
N MET A 45 3.67 2.01 -15.57
CA MET A 45 3.87 0.81 -14.76
C MET A 45 4.97 -0.04 -15.40
N GLU A 46 6.15 -0.07 -14.80
CA GLU A 46 7.24 -0.94 -15.24
C GLU A 46 7.32 -2.21 -14.40
N ASN A 47 7.37 -3.36 -15.10
CA ASN A 47 7.72 -4.70 -14.62
C ASN A 47 7.54 -4.95 -13.11
N SER A 48 6.32 -5.32 -12.70
CA SER A 48 5.98 -5.68 -11.32
C SER A 48 6.33 -7.11 -10.93
N LEU A 49 6.98 -7.88 -11.82
CA LEU A 49 7.36 -9.26 -11.55
C LEU A 49 8.26 -9.38 -10.32
N LEU A 50 8.03 -10.47 -9.58
CA LEU A 50 8.81 -10.88 -8.41
C LEU A 50 10.06 -11.61 -8.91
N MET A 51 11.24 -11.05 -8.66
CA MET A 51 12.48 -11.56 -9.24
C MET A 51 13.48 -12.06 -8.21
N GLU A 52 13.30 -11.71 -6.94
CA GLU A 52 14.29 -11.99 -5.90
C GLU A 52 13.82 -13.07 -4.92
N ASN A 53 14.79 -13.83 -4.39
CA ASN A 53 14.52 -14.78 -3.32
C ASN A 53 14.02 -14.03 -2.07
N GLY A 54 13.02 -14.60 -1.40
CA GLY A 54 12.52 -14.11 -0.13
C GLY A 54 13.00 -14.94 1.05
N GLU A 55 12.91 -14.35 2.24
CA GLU A 55 13.10 -15.03 3.52
C GLU A 55 11.87 -14.81 4.41
N ILE A 56 11.44 -15.87 5.09
CA ILE A 56 10.40 -15.83 6.11
C ILE A 56 10.93 -16.44 7.41
N MET A 57 10.73 -15.73 8.52
CA MET A 57 11.05 -16.21 9.86
C MET A 57 9.79 -16.67 10.57
N ILE A 58 9.76 -17.89 11.08
CA ILE A 58 8.66 -18.41 11.90
C ILE A 58 9.18 -18.60 13.33
N GLU A 59 8.63 -17.81 14.26
CA GLU A 59 9.07 -17.79 15.65
C GLU A 59 8.96 -19.17 16.31
N GLY A 60 10.07 -19.62 16.91
CA GLY A 60 10.15 -20.95 17.54
C GLY A 60 10.47 -22.10 16.58
N ILE A 61 10.34 -21.89 15.26
CA ILE A 61 10.53 -22.95 14.25
C ILE A 61 11.84 -22.73 13.46
N GLY A 62 12.01 -21.56 12.83
CA GLY A 62 13.22 -21.28 12.04
C GLY A 62 13.06 -20.17 11.01
N SER A 63 14.09 -20.00 10.18
CA SER A 63 14.06 -19.16 8.97
C SER A 63 14.06 -20.04 7.73
N PHE A 64 13.31 -19.64 6.71
CA PHE A 64 13.17 -20.36 5.45
C PHE A 64 13.36 -19.41 4.28
N GLU A 65 14.10 -19.86 3.27
CA GLU A 65 14.19 -19.19 1.98
C GLU A 65 13.13 -19.76 1.02
N PHE A 66 12.61 -18.90 0.14
CA PHE A 66 11.69 -19.28 -0.91
C PHE A 66 11.95 -18.47 -2.19
N TYR A 67 11.51 -19.02 -3.32
CA TYR A 67 11.52 -18.32 -4.60
C TYR A 67 10.07 -18.07 -5.02
N PRO A 68 9.64 -16.82 -5.24
CA PRO A 68 8.23 -16.52 -5.52
C PRO A 68 7.65 -17.26 -6.73
N ASN A 69 8.47 -17.52 -7.77
CA ASN A 69 8.01 -18.21 -8.97
C ASN A 69 7.75 -19.72 -8.77
N ASP A 70 8.16 -20.28 -7.63
CA ASP A 70 7.85 -21.67 -7.25
C ASP A 70 6.50 -21.76 -6.51
N ILE A 71 5.85 -20.61 -6.23
CA ILE A 71 4.65 -20.52 -5.41
C ILE A 71 3.46 -20.14 -6.30
N THR A 72 2.36 -20.87 -6.16
CA THR A 72 1.07 -20.52 -6.77
C THR A 72 0.15 -19.97 -5.69
N SER A 73 -0.52 -18.84 -5.96
CA SER A 73 -1.47 -18.29 -5.00
C SER A 73 -2.69 -19.20 -4.83
N ILE A 74 -3.11 -19.40 -3.58
CA ILE A 74 -4.36 -20.10 -3.25
C ILE A 74 -5.58 -19.16 -3.29
N ARG A 75 -5.34 -17.86 -3.50
CA ARG A 75 -6.34 -16.81 -3.73
C ARG A 75 -6.36 -16.46 -5.21
N ASP A 76 -6.63 -17.45 -6.06
CA ASP A 76 -6.62 -17.31 -7.53
C ASP A 76 -7.70 -16.36 -8.06
N GLU A 77 -8.68 -16.03 -7.22
CA GLU A 77 -9.69 -15.01 -7.46
C GLU A 77 -9.21 -13.58 -7.15
N ILE A 78 -8.09 -13.42 -6.42
CA ILE A 78 -7.49 -12.12 -6.09
C ILE A 78 -6.24 -11.86 -6.94
N PHE A 79 -5.28 -12.78 -6.98
CA PHE A 79 -3.96 -12.52 -7.56
C PHE A 79 -3.80 -13.02 -8.99
N GLN A 80 -3.01 -12.31 -9.78
CA GLN A 80 -2.48 -12.85 -11.04
C GLN A 80 -1.51 -14.01 -10.79
N THR A 81 -1.28 -14.84 -11.81
CA THR A 81 -0.52 -16.10 -11.68
C THR A 81 0.91 -15.90 -11.17
N GLU A 82 1.53 -14.76 -11.46
CA GLU A 82 2.91 -14.43 -11.07
C GLU A 82 3.00 -13.66 -9.75
N HIS A 83 1.87 -13.50 -9.04
CA HIS A 83 1.76 -12.78 -7.79
C HIS A 83 1.22 -13.68 -6.68
N ILE A 84 1.73 -13.47 -5.48
CA ILE A 84 1.42 -14.27 -4.30
C ILE A 84 1.18 -13.36 -3.10
N SER A 85 0.43 -13.86 -2.13
CA SER A 85 0.26 -13.27 -0.82
C SER A 85 1.34 -13.76 0.16
N VAL A 86 1.43 -13.11 1.32
CA VAL A 86 2.28 -13.58 2.43
C VAL A 86 1.83 -14.95 2.94
N PHE A 87 0.52 -15.24 2.91
CA PHE A 87 -0.02 -16.53 3.33
C PHE A 87 0.39 -17.68 2.38
N ASP A 88 0.46 -17.41 1.08
CA ASP A 88 0.87 -18.41 0.08
C ASP A 88 2.27 -18.97 0.34
N ILE A 89 3.16 -18.16 0.91
CA ILE A 89 4.51 -18.59 1.32
C ILE A 89 4.42 -19.69 2.39
N LEU A 90 3.51 -19.57 3.35
CA LEU A 90 3.33 -20.60 4.38
C LEU A 90 2.77 -21.90 3.79
N VAL A 91 1.80 -21.80 2.87
CA VAL A 91 1.26 -22.98 2.19
C VAL A 91 2.32 -23.66 1.34
N TYR A 92 3.20 -22.90 0.68
CA TYR A 92 4.34 -23.47 -0.03
C TYR A 92 5.28 -24.23 0.91
N LEU A 93 5.64 -23.66 2.07
CA LEU A 93 6.50 -24.35 3.04
C LEU A 93 5.88 -25.65 3.57
N ASP A 94 4.56 -25.66 3.81
CA ASP A 94 3.81 -26.85 4.21
C ASP A 94 3.82 -27.93 3.12
N ASN A 95 3.54 -27.55 1.87
CA ASN A 95 3.59 -28.48 0.72
C ASN A 95 4.98 -29.07 0.47
N GLU A 96 6.05 -28.36 0.85
CA GLU A 96 7.43 -28.81 0.75
C GLU A 96 7.90 -29.60 1.99
N ASP A 97 6.98 -30.00 2.88
CA ASP A 97 7.25 -30.70 4.14
C ASP A 97 8.27 -29.96 5.05
N LYS A 98 8.38 -28.64 4.92
CA LYS A 98 9.29 -27.80 5.73
C LYS A 98 8.67 -27.38 7.06
N ILE A 99 7.35 -27.34 7.12
CA ILE A 99 6.51 -27.14 8.32
C ILE A 99 5.27 -28.05 8.20
N ASP A 100 4.58 -28.35 9.31
CA ASP A 100 3.26 -28.98 9.35
C ASP A 100 2.20 -27.93 9.72
N MET A 101 1.52 -27.37 8.72
CA MET A 101 0.53 -26.32 8.90
C MET A 101 -0.90 -26.85 8.75
N LYS A 102 -1.74 -26.55 9.74
CA LYS A 102 -3.20 -26.72 9.62
C LYS A 102 -3.86 -25.36 9.48
N TYR A 103 -4.70 -25.23 8.46
CA TYR A 103 -5.38 -23.98 8.16
C TYR A 103 -6.72 -24.26 7.49
N GLU A 104 -7.63 -23.29 7.56
CA GLU A 104 -8.94 -23.37 6.92
C GLU A 104 -9.35 -22.02 6.33
N PHE A 105 -10.12 -22.04 5.24
CA PHE A 105 -10.74 -20.82 4.73
C PHE A 105 -12.01 -20.50 5.52
N SER A 106 -12.05 -19.32 6.13
CA SER A 106 -13.21 -18.85 6.88
C SER A 106 -14.09 -17.96 6.00
N ILE A 107 -15.20 -18.53 5.50
CA ILE A 107 -16.19 -17.79 4.71
C ILE A 107 -16.68 -16.50 5.43
N PRO A 108 -17.04 -16.53 6.73
CA PRO A 108 -17.50 -15.33 7.42
C PRO A 108 -16.46 -14.20 7.52
N MET A 109 -15.18 -14.50 7.30
CA MET A 109 -14.09 -13.52 7.37
C MET A 109 -13.43 -13.24 6.01
N ASN A 110 -13.75 -14.04 4.98
CA ASN A 110 -13.09 -14.04 3.67
C ASN A 110 -11.55 -14.14 3.75
N THR A 111 -11.05 -15.01 4.64
CA THR A 111 -9.60 -15.16 4.89
C THR A 111 -9.27 -16.59 5.30
N TYR A 112 -8.05 -17.02 5.00
CA TYR A 112 -7.48 -18.22 5.60
C TYR A 112 -7.03 -17.98 7.05
N VAL A 113 -7.34 -18.93 7.92
CA VAL A 113 -7.02 -18.92 9.34
C VAL A 113 -6.06 -20.06 9.64
N ILE A 114 -4.93 -19.74 10.27
CA ILE A 114 -3.97 -20.74 10.74
C ILE A 114 -4.48 -21.34 12.05
N GLU A 115 -4.63 -22.66 12.08
CA GLU A 115 -5.01 -23.40 13.28
C GLU A 115 -3.80 -23.84 14.10
N SER A 116 -2.75 -24.32 13.41
CA SER A 116 -1.49 -24.73 14.01
C SER A 116 -0.34 -24.71 13.00
N ILE A 117 0.89 -24.55 13.50
CA ILE A 117 2.13 -24.82 12.77
C ILE A 117 2.99 -25.72 13.65
N ASP A 118 3.50 -26.82 13.11
CA ASP A 118 4.27 -27.87 13.81
C ASP A 118 3.58 -28.39 15.08
N GLY A 119 2.26 -28.59 15.00
CA GLY A 119 1.42 -29.02 16.12
C GLY A 119 1.20 -27.96 17.20
N GLU A 120 1.85 -26.79 17.11
CA GLU A 120 1.61 -25.66 17.99
C GLU A 120 0.43 -24.84 17.47
N GLY A 121 -0.72 -24.91 18.15
CA GLY A 121 -1.96 -24.25 17.72
C GLY A 121 -2.78 -23.64 18.85
N LYS A 122 -4.03 -23.27 18.52
CA LYS A 122 -5.07 -22.58 19.33
C LYS A 122 -5.00 -22.89 20.84
N GLY A 123 -4.07 -22.27 21.53
CA GLY A 123 -3.76 -22.43 22.95
C GLY A 123 -3.78 -21.06 23.63
N GLU A 124 -2.63 -20.64 24.17
CA GLU A 124 -2.47 -19.30 24.77
C GLU A 124 -2.35 -18.17 23.73
N GLY A 125 -2.17 -18.49 22.45
CA GLY A 125 -2.10 -17.54 21.35
C GLY A 125 -2.29 -18.20 19.98
N ASP A 126 -2.55 -17.37 18.97
CA ASP A 126 -2.69 -17.79 17.58
C ASP A 126 -1.58 -17.18 16.71
N TRP A 127 -1.33 -17.80 15.56
CA TRP A 127 -0.30 -17.35 14.62
C TRP A 127 -0.75 -16.11 13.85
N TRP A 128 0.11 -15.10 13.84
CA TRP A 128 -0.05 -13.87 13.07
C TRP A 128 1.27 -13.49 12.42
N TYR A 129 1.28 -12.37 11.70
CA TYR A 129 2.42 -11.93 10.92
C TYR A 129 2.80 -10.48 11.18
N GLN A 130 4.05 -10.20 10.92
CA GLN A 130 4.64 -8.88 10.91
C GLN A 130 5.44 -8.76 9.62
N VAL A 131 5.08 -7.76 8.82
CA VAL A 131 5.69 -7.52 7.51
C VAL A 131 5.97 -6.05 7.29
N TYR A 132 7.00 -5.77 6.49
CA TYR A 132 7.30 -4.45 5.96
C TYR A 132 8.24 -4.56 4.75
N TYR A 133 8.19 -3.58 3.85
CA TYR A 133 9.04 -3.53 2.65
C TYR A 133 10.51 -3.19 2.98
N ASP A 134 11.41 -3.34 1.99
CA ASP A 134 12.84 -3.00 2.11
C ASP A 134 13.06 -1.56 2.57
N GLY A 135 13.71 -1.36 3.71
CA GLY A 135 13.94 -0.04 4.30
C GLY A 135 12.78 0.54 5.11
N GLY A 136 11.66 -0.20 5.24
CA GLY A 136 10.60 0.08 6.20
C GLY A 136 10.98 -0.31 7.63
N TRP A 137 10.01 -0.21 8.54
CA TRP A 137 10.15 -0.61 9.95
C TRP A 137 9.02 -1.54 10.39
N PRO A 138 9.23 -2.30 11.49
CA PRO A 138 8.18 -3.06 12.17
C PRO A 138 6.92 -2.25 12.45
N GLU A 139 5.78 -2.71 11.93
CA GLU A 139 4.47 -2.13 12.24
C GLU A 139 3.49 -3.20 12.72
N LYS A 140 2.60 -2.78 13.63
CA LYS A 140 1.41 -3.57 13.93
C LYS A 140 0.48 -3.47 12.72
N ASN A 141 0.07 -4.60 12.19
CA ASN A 141 -0.87 -4.68 11.09
C ASN A 141 -2.02 -5.61 11.50
N VAL A 142 -3.23 -5.23 11.12
CA VAL A 142 -4.47 -6.01 11.34
C VAL A 142 -5.09 -6.37 9.99
N PHE A 143 -4.26 -6.53 8.96
CA PHE A 143 -4.68 -6.82 7.60
C PHE A 143 -4.69 -8.34 7.34
N ARG A 144 -5.55 -8.83 6.45
CA ARG A 144 -5.62 -10.27 6.13
C ARG A 144 -4.31 -10.72 5.48
N MET A 145 -3.69 -11.77 6.03
CA MET A 145 -2.38 -12.25 5.57
C MET A 145 -2.42 -12.73 4.11
N ASP A 146 -3.53 -13.36 3.73
CA ASP A 146 -3.80 -13.85 2.38
C ASP A 146 -4.29 -12.76 1.42
N HIS A 147 -4.45 -11.52 1.88
CA HIS A 147 -4.67 -10.34 1.02
C HIS A 147 -3.41 -9.47 0.90
N TYR A 148 -2.36 -9.74 1.68
CA TYR A 148 -1.13 -8.96 1.69
C TYR A 148 -0.21 -9.43 0.56
N PRO A 149 -0.05 -8.68 -0.56
CA PRO A 149 0.85 -9.08 -1.64
C PRO A 149 2.31 -9.11 -1.16
N TYR A 150 3.01 -10.18 -1.51
CA TYR A 150 4.46 -10.22 -1.37
C TYR A 150 5.13 -9.24 -2.35
N LYS A 151 6.23 -8.63 -1.92
CA LYS A 151 7.14 -7.81 -2.73
C LYS A 151 8.58 -8.24 -2.44
N ASP A 152 9.45 -8.14 -3.45
CA ASP A 152 10.87 -8.44 -3.32
C ASP A 152 11.49 -7.71 -2.11
N LYS A 153 12.35 -8.42 -1.37
CA LYS A 153 13.07 -7.94 -0.17
C LYS A 153 12.19 -7.53 1.01
N MET A 154 10.91 -7.92 1.02
CA MET A 154 10.10 -7.77 2.24
C MET A 154 10.69 -8.55 3.41
N TYR A 155 10.63 -7.94 4.59
CA TYR A 155 10.80 -8.67 5.84
C TYR A 155 9.49 -9.35 6.21
N ILE A 156 9.55 -10.64 6.56
CA ILE A 156 8.38 -11.41 6.98
C ILE A 156 8.72 -12.19 8.26
N LYS A 157 7.96 -11.93 9.32
CA LYS A 157 8.01 -12.72 10.55
C LYS A 157 6.62 -13.21 10.94
N ILE A 158 6.50 -14.52 11.12
CA ILE A 158 5.34 -15.18 11.71
C ILE A 158 5.59 -15.37 13.20
N LYS A 159 4.63 -14.98 14.02
CA LYS A 159 4.75 -14.96 15.49
C LYS A 159 3.42 -15.28 16.14
N LYS A 160 3.46 -15.71 17.39
CA LYS A 160 2.22 -15.87 18.18
C LYS A 160 1.79 -14.54 18.77
N ILE A 161 0.50 -14.27 18.71
CA ILE A 161 -0.14 -13.14 19.40
C ILE A 161 -1.20 -13.64 20.37
N GLY A 162 -1.59 -12.79 21.32
CA GLY A 162 -2.55 -13.17 22.36
C GLY A 162 -3.94 -13.47 21.78
N LYS A 163 -4.63 -14.45 22.37
CA LYS A 163 -5.99 -14.87 21.95
C LYS A 163 -7.02 -13.72 21.87
N ASN A 164 -6.92 -12.74 22.76
CA ASN A 164 -7.82 -11.58 22.72
C ASN A 164 -7.51 -10.68 21.52
N GLU A 165 -6.24 -10.45 21.22
CA GLU A 165 -5.80 -9.59 20.12
C GLU A 165 -6.24 -10.17 18.77
N ILE A 166 -5.98 -11.46 18.52
CA ILE A 166 -6.41 -12.11 17.28
C ILE A 166 -7.94 -12.16 17.16
N SER A 167 -8.66 -12.39 18.27
CA SER A 167 -10.12 -12.38 18.25
C SER A 167 -10.69 -11.01 17.91
N GLU A 168 -10.05 -9.92 18.34
CA GLU A 168 -10.44 -8.56 17.96
C GLU A 168 -10.20 -8.33 16.46
N ILE A 169 -9.07 -8.76 15.91
CA ILE A 169 -8.76 -8.69 14.47
C ILE A 169 -9.81 -9.46 13.66
N TYR A 170 -10.10 -10.71 14.03
CA TYR A 170 -11.10 -11.55 13.36
C TYR A 170 -12.52 -11.00 13.47
N SER A 171 -12.86 -10.31 14.57
CA SER A 171 -14.15 -9.62 14.67
C SER A 171 -14.31 -8.54 13.60
N VAL A 172 -13.24 -7.80 13.29
CA VAL A 172 -13.25 -6.78 12.24
C VAL A 172 -13.48 -7.41 10.87
N PHE A 173 -12.82 -8.54 10.58
CA PHE A 173 -13.01 -9.22 9.30
C PHE A 173 -14.44 -9.71 9.12
N THR A 174 -15.04 -10.23 10.19
CA THR A 174 -16.45 -10.63 10.19
C THR A 174 -17.38 -9.44 9.96
N ASP A 175 -17.12 -8.32 10.64
CA ASP A 175 -17.92 -7.09 10.49
C ASP A 175 -17.83 -6.53 9.05
N GLU A 176 -16.68 -6.64 8.38
CA GLU A 176 -16.52 -6.24 6.98
C GLU A 176 -17.36 -7.08 6.02
N ILE A 177 -17.30 -8.41 6.13
CA ILE A 177 -18.09 -9.30 5.25
C ILE A 177 -19.58 -9.13 5.50
N LYS A 178 -19.98 -9.00 6.77
CA LYS A 178 -21.37 -8.69 7.12
C LYS A 178 -21.85 -7.40 6.47
N ARG A 179 -21.05 -6.32 6.49
CA ARG A 179 -21.40 -5.06 5.81
C ARG A 179 -21.56 -5.25 4.30
N THR A 180 -20.67 -6.00 3.67
CA THR A 180 -20.78 -6.31 2.23
C THR A 180 -22.09 -7.05 1.94
N GLU A 181 -22.42 -8.07 2.73
CA GLU A 181 -23.68 -8.83 2.60
C GLU A 181 -24.93 -7.96 2.81
N ASP A 182 -24.94 -7.15 3.87
CA ASP A 182 -26.03 -6.21 4.19
C ASP A 182 -26.24 -5.17 3.07
N ASN A 183 -25.19 -4.89 2.28
CA ASN A 183 -25.20 -3.99 1.12
C ASN A 183 -25.34 -4.72 -0.24
N ASN A 184 -25.94 -5.92 -0.26
CA ASN A 184 -26.16 -6.70 -1.49
C ASN A 184 -24.86 -7.03 -2.26
N ASN A 185 -23.78 -7.29 -1.54
CA ASN A 185 -22.43 -7.52 -2.05
C ASN A 185 -21.77 -6.30 -2.71
N GLU A 186 -22.28 -5.09 -2.45
CA GLU A 186 -21.60 -3.85 -2.83
C GLU A 186 -20.64 -3.41 -1.71
N ILE A 187 -19.47 -2.89 -2.10
CA ILE A 187 -18.53 -2.29 -1.16
C ILE A 187 -18.97 -0.85 -0.89
N ILE A 188 -19.60 -0.61 0.26
CA ILE A 188 -19.96 0.72 0.73
C ILE A 188 -19.11 1.03 1.95
N ILE A 189 -18.29 2.07 1.85
CA ILE A 189 -17.47 2.53 2.96
C ILE A 189 -18.27 3.58 3.74
N PRO A 190 -18.61 3.31 5.01
CA PRO A 190 -19.44 4.23 5.79
C PRO A 190 -18.87 5.64 5.90
N ARG A 191 -17.53 5.76 5.98
CA ARG A 191 -16.86 7.05 6.11
C ARG A 191 -15.57 7.14 5.30
N VAL A 192 -15.48 8.10 4.40
CA VAL A 192 -14.25 8.43 3.66
C VAL A 192 -13.80 9.83 4.02
N ILE A 193 -12.56 9.99 4.46
CA ILE A 193 -12.00 11.25 4.95
C ILE A 193 -10.79 11.63 4.09
N LEU A 194 -10.74 12.87 3.61
CA LEU A 194 -9.59 13.44 2.89
C LEU A 194 -9.08 14.67 3.66
N ARG A 195 -7.89 14.56 4.26
CA ARG A 195 -7.22 15.62 5.01
C ARG A 195 -5.95 16.07 4.32
N GLY A 196 -6.06 17.14 3.54
CA GLY A 196 -4.94 17.86 2.94
C GLY A 196 -4.59 19.15 3.71
N PRO A 197 -3.55 19.87 3.28
CA PRO A 197 -3.14 21.15 3.87
C PRO A 197 -4.19 22.25 3.73
N ASN A 198 -5.01 22.24 2.66
CA ASN A 198 -6.07 23.21 2.44
C ASN A 198 -7.47 22.59 2.33
N THR A 199 -7.56 21.26 2.39
CA THR A 199 -8.79 20.49 2.17
C THR A 199 -9.08 19.61 3.39
N ASP A 200 -10.31 19.68 3.91
CA ASP A 200 -10.83 18.70 4.86
C ASP A 200 -12.23 18.31 4.39
N LEU A 201 -12.33 17.09 3.86
CA LEU A 201 -13.56 16.56 3.26
C LEU A 201 -13.93 15.25 3.92
N GLU A 202 -15.23 15.07 4.18
CA GLU A 202 -15.79 13.84 4.69
C GLU A 202 -17.00 13.44 3.83
N PHE A 203 -16.98 12.20 3.37
CA PHE A 203 -18.05 11.59 2.60
C PHE A 203 -18.59 10.40 3.38
N ASN A 204 -19.91 10.18 3.27
CA ASN A 204 -20.58 9.08 3.95
C ASN A 204 -21.17 8.12 2.92
N ASP A 205 -21.19 6.83 3.28
CA ASP A 205 -21.78 5.75 2.50
C ASP A 205 -21.30 5.75 1.04
N VAL A 206 -19.98 5.81 0.86
CA VAL A 206 -19.36 5.89 -0.46
C VAL A 206 -19.31 4.50 -1.07
N LYS A 207 -20.02 4.31 -2.18
CA LYS A 207 -19.92 3.11 -3.00
C LYS A 207 -18.57 3.09 -3.72
N ILE A 208 -17.81 2.02 -3.54
CA ILE A 208 -16.53 1.79 -4.19
C ILE A 208 -16.69 0.71 -5.25
N VAL A 209 -16.12 0.97 -6.43
CA VAL A 209 -16.05 0.01 -7.54
C VAL A 209 -14.59 -0.25 -7.89
N SER A 210 -14.28 -1.41 -8.46
CA SER A 210 -12.92 -1.69 -8.92
C SER A 210 -12.61 -0.89 -10.18
N HIS A 211 -11.45 -0.25 -10.23
CA HIS A 211 -10.91 0.38 -11.43
C HIS A 211 -9.84 -0.45 -12.12
N ASN A 212 -9.51 -1.64 -11.57
CA ASN A 212 -8.46 -2.54 -12.07
C ASN A 212 -7.13 -1.81 -12.32
N LEU A 213 -6.75 -0.87 -11.45
CA LEU A 213 -5.53 -0.07 -11.63
C LEU A 213 -4.26 -0.93 -11.65
N ARG A 214 -4.29 -2.07 -10.95
CA ARG A 214 -3.20 -3.04 -10.81
C ARG A 214 -3.59 -4.38 -11.40
N ASP A 215 -3.98 -4.38 -12.66
CA ASP A 215 -4.31 -5.60 -13.41
C ASP A 215 -3.11 -6.54 -13.65
N ASP A 216 -1.90 -6.02 -13.43
CA ASP A 216 -0.65 -6.76 -13.32
C ASP A 216 -0.59 -7.63 -12.05
N VAL A 217 -1.10 -7.13 -10.92
CA VAL A 217 -1.06 -7.85 -9.62
C VAL A 217 -2.33 -8.62 -9.35
N PHE A 218 -3.49 -8.03 -9.67
CA PHE A 218 -4.79 -8.54 -9.26
C PHE A 218 -5.68 -8.94 -10.43
N LYS A 219 -6.62 -9.84 -10.15
CA LYS A 219 -7.70 -10.19 -11.07
C LYS A 219 -8.67 -9.03 -11.27
N ASN A 220 -9.33 -9.01 -12.42
CA ASN A 220 -10.36 -8.02 -12.68
C ASN A 220 -11.49 -8.12 -11.65
N GLY A 221 -11.88 -6.97 -11.10
CA GLY A 221 -12.91 -6.86 -10.07
C GLY A 221 -12.36 -6.79 -8.65
N THR A 222 -11.06 -7.04 -8.42
CA THR A 222 -10.45 -6.80 -7.11
C THR A 222 -10.47 -5.32 -6.78
N VAL A 223 -11.05 -4.97 -5.62
CA VAL A 223 -11.13 -3.59 -5.13
C VAL A 223 -10.00 -3.35 -4.14
N THR A 224 -9.34 -2.20 -4.31
CA THR A 224 -8.20 -1.76 -3.52
C THR A 224 -8.49 -0.42 -2.84
N ALA A 225 -7.67 -0.01 -1.88
CA ALA A 225 -7.88 1.25 -1.17
C ALA A 225 -7.79 2.49 -2.08
N ILE A 226 -7.00 2.44 -3.17
CA ILE A 226 -6.92 3.56 -4.14
C ILE A 226 -8.22 3.75 -4.90
N ASP A 227 -9.00 2.69 -5.12
CA ASP A 227 -10.30 2.77 -5.79
C ASP A 227 -11.29 3.68 -5.04
N THR A 228 -11.02 4.00 -3.76
CA THR A 228 -11.76 5.02 -3.00
C THR A 228 -11.62 6.41 -3.65
N ILE A 229 -10.40 6.82 -4.00
CA ILE A 229 -10.13 8.11 -4.65
C ILE A 229 -10.73 8.11 -6.06
N LEU A 230 -10.58 7.01 -6.78
CA LEU A 230 -11.07 6.86 -8.15
C LEU A 230 -12.61 6.91 -8.19
N SER A 231 -13.30 6.22 -7.26
CA SER A 231 -14.76 6.23 -7.16
C SER A 231 -15.34 7.61 -6.79
N LEU A 232 -14.66 8.35 -5.90
CA LEU A 232 -15.05 9.74 -5.58
C LEU A 232 -14.90 10.65 -6.80
N ALA A 233 -13.85 10.46 -7.59
CA ALA A 233 -13.62 11.25 -8.81
C ALA A 233 -14.61 10.91 -9.93
N ASP A 234 -14.97 9.64 -10.13
CA ASP A 234 -16.03 9.23 -11.05
C ASP A 234 -17.38 9.89 -10.70
N SER A 235 -17.62 10.14 -9.42
CA SER A 235 -18.80 10.85 -8.91
C SER A 235 -18.69 12.38 -9.03
N GLY A 236 -17.58 12.91 -9.56
CA GLY A 236 -17.32 14.34 -9.68
C GLY A 236 -17.11 15.07 -8.35
N LEU A 237 -16.84 14.35 -7.26
CA LEU A 237 -16.68 14.91 -5.91
C LEU A 237 -15.29 15.48 -5.66
N ILE A 238 -14.28 14.92 -6.33
CA ILE A 238 -12.89 15.35 -6.27
C ILE A 238 -12.24 15.24 -7.65
N ASN A 239 -11.05 15.82 -7.79
CA ASN A 239 -10.11 15.47 -8.84
C ASN A 239 -8.78 15.05 -8.23
N TYR A 240 -7.98 14.27 -8.96
CA TYR A 240 -6.74 13.70 -8.44
C TYR A 240 -5.61 13.65 -9.47
N ASP A 241 -4.38 13.53 -8.99
CA ASP A 241 -3.26 13.01 -9.78
C ASP A 241 -2.70 11.78 -9.06
N LEU A 242 -2.43 10.71 -9.81
CA LEU A 242 -1.67 9.56 -9.37
C LEU A 242 -0.29 9.58 -10.02
N GLN A 243 0.75 9.26 -9.26
CA GLN A 243 2.12 9.14 -9.75
C GLN A 243 2.66 7.75 -9.45
N TRP A 244 3.20 7.09 -10.47
CA TRP A 244 3.94 5.84 -10.32
C TRP A 244 5.31 6.12 -9.72
N TYR A 245 5.68 5.34 -8.70
CA TYR A 245 6.99 5.37 -8.08
C TYR A 245 7.61 3.98 -8.05
N GLU A 246 8.76 3.82 -8.70
CA GLU A 246 9.63 2.64 -8.59
C GLU A 246 10.20 2.51 -7.17
N SER A 247 10.56 3.64 -6.56
CA SER A 247 11.19 3.74 -5.25
C SER A 247 10.77 5.02 -4.53
N ILE A 248 10.78 5.00 -3.20
CA ILE A 248 10.51 6.18 -2.36
C ILE A 248 11.49 6.23 -1.19
N GLY A 249 12.22 7.34 -1.07
CA GLY A 249 13.19 7.53 0.00
C GLY A 249 14.29 6.46 -0.03
N ARG A 250 14.30 5.58 0.99
CA ARG A 250 15.23 4.43 1.07
C ARG A 250 14.62 3.13 0.57
N ALA A 251 13.31 3.10 0.32
CA ALA A 251 12.61 1.93 -0.16
C ALA A 251 12.88 1.75 -1.64
N ARG A 252 13.66 0.72 -1.99
CA ARG A 252 14.11 0.47 -3.37
C ARG A 252 13.06 -0.24 -4.22
N VAL A 253 12.10 -0.91 -3.60
CA VAL A 253 11.05 -1.68 -4.27
C VAL A 253 9.71 -1.20 -3.76
N VAL A 254 9.17 -0.16 -4.40
CA VAL A 254 7.81 0.34 -4.12
C VAL A 254 6.87 -0.15 -5.20
N LYS A 255 7.15 0.20 -6.47
CA LYS A 255 6.38 -0.20 -7.66
C LYS A 255 4.87 -0.08 -7.46
N SER A 256 4.45 1.15 -7.18
CA SER A 256 3.06 1.47 -6.87
C SER A 256 2.70 2.89 -7.30
N TYR A 257 1.41 3.10 -7.57
CA TYR A 257 0.82 4.42 -7.69
C TYR A 257 0.58 5.05 -6.33
N TRP A 258 0.88 6.34 -6.22
CA TRP A 258 0.64 7.16 -5.04
C TRP A 258 -0.26 8.34 -5.40
N VAL A 259 -1.06 8.79 -4.44
CA VAL A 259 -1.89 9.99 -4.60
C VAL A 259 -1.00 11.23 -4.49
N GLU A 260 -0.68 11.80 -5.64
CA GLU A 260 0.15 13.00 -5.75
C GLU A 260 -0.66 14.27 -5.55
N ARG A 261 -1.95 14.26 -5.91
CA ARG A 261 -2.84 15.41 -5.76
C ARG A 261 -4.26 14.98 -5.45
N ILE A 262 -4.92 15.76 -4.60
CA ILE A 262 -6.38 15.78 -4.42
C ILE A 262 -6.82 17.24 -4.48
N ASN A 263 -7.71 17.59 -5.42
CA ASN A 263 -8.15 18.98 -5.61
C ASN A 263 -6.95 19.93 -5.77
N SER A 264 -6.85 20.97 -4.94
CA SER A 264 -5.74 21.92 -4.94
C SER A 264 -4.52 21.46 -4.14
N ASP A 265 -4.64 20.39 -3.35
CA ASP A 265 -3.58 19.90 -2.49
C ASP A 265 -2.70 18.93 -3.25
N LYS A 266 -1.48 19.37 -3.60
CA LYS A 266 -0.51 18.63 -4.40
C LYS A 266 0.77 18.40 -3.60
N ALA A 267 1.22 17.15 -3.57
CA ALA A 267 2.45 16.72 -2.93
C ALA A 267 3.64 17.56 -3.40
N HIS A 268 4.57 17.79 -2.48
CA HIS A 268 5.79 18.55 -2.72
C HIS A 268 6.86 18.13 -1.72
N ASP A 269 8.12 18.20 -2.15
CA ASP A 269 9.28 17.82 -1.33
C ASP A 269 9.13 16.41 -0.72
N ARG A 270 8.93 16.34 0.60
CA ARG A 270 8.71 15.11 1.38
C ARG A 270 7.33 15.11 2.05
N CYS A 271 6.43 15.93 1.52
CA CYS A 271 5.06 16.09 1.97
C CYS A 271 4.10 15.52 0.93
N GLY A 272 3.16 14.69 1.37
CA GLY A 272 2.16 14.11 0.47
C GLY A 272 1.07 13.37 1.21
N PHE A 273 0.13 12.81 0.44
CA PHE A 273 -0.92 11.97 0.97
C PHE A 273 -0.37 10.58 1.30
N VAL A 274 -0.59 10.18 2.54
CA VAL A 274 -0.61 8.78 2.93
C VAL A 274 -2.04 8.37 3.21
N TYR A 275 -2.26 7.11 3.59
CA TYR A 275 -3.61 6.63 3.85
C TYR A 275 -3.68 5.61 4.97
N GLU A 276 -4.89 5.34 5.42
CA GLU A 276 -5.24 4.16 6.19
C GLU A 276 -6.65 3.68 5.84
N ALA A 277 -6.92 2.40 6.12
CA ALA A 277 -8.20 1.77 5.85
C ALA A 277 -8.47 0.66 6.87
N GLY A 278 -9.68 0.57 7.41
CA GLY A 278 -10.04 -0.54 8.29
C GLY A 278 -11.11 -0.20 9.31
N SER A 279 -11.02 -0.79 10.49
CA SER A 279 -11.95 -0.55 11.60
C SER A 279 -11.47 0.57 12.51
N VAL A 280 -12.41 1.34 13.07
CA VAL A 280 -12.12 2.36 14.10
C VAL A 280 -11.54 1.78 15.39
N LYS A 281 -11.51 0.44 15.55
CA LYS A 281 -10.81 -0.27 16.63
C LYS A 281 -9.29 -0.19 16.52
N PHE A 282 -8.75 0.02 15.31
CA PHE A 282 -7.30 0.02 15.04
C PHE A 282 -6.79 1.26 14.29
N PRO A 283 -7.12 2.49 14.72
CA PRO A 283 -6.78 3.71 14.00
C PRO A 283 -5.28 4.01 13.99
N GLY A 284 -4.81 4.67 12.95
CA GLY A 284 -3.42 5.05 12.75
C GLY A 284 -2.48 3.84 12.78
N PHE A 285 -1.32 4.07 13.40
CA PHE A 285 -0.26 3.07 13.60
C PHE A 285 -0.63 1.94 14.57
N SER A 286 -1.88 1.87 15.04
CA SER A 286 -2.35 0.73 15.86
C SER A 286 -2.80 -0.48 15.02
N GLY A 287 -2.93 -0.34 13.71
CA GLY A 287 -3.15 -1.46 12.81
C GLY A 287 -3.61 -1.13 11.40
N ASN A 288 -4.28 0.01 11.18
CA ASN A 288 -4.83 0.38 9.87
C ASN A 288 -3.83 1.12 8.98
N HIS A 289 -2.96 1.96 9.53
CA HIS A 289 -1.86 2.56 8.77
C HIS A 289 -0.70 1.57 8.72
N ILE A 290 -0.47 1.01 7.53
CA ILE A 290 0.53 -0.03 7.30
C ILE A 290 1.37 0.32 6.07
N HIS A 291 2.59 -0.20 6.04
CA HIS A 291 3.52 -0.18 4.92
C HIS A 291 3.09 -0.99 3.67
N LEU A 292 1.87 -0.78 3.21
CA LEU A 292 1.34 -1.32 1.96
C LEU A 292 0.76 -0.14 1.17
N PRO A 293 1.17 0.12 -0.08
CA PRO A 293 0.58 1.19 -0.88
C PRO A 293 -0.93 0.96 -1.14
N SER A 294 -1.70 2.04 -1.29
CA SER A 294 -3.17 1.95 -1.40
C SER A 294 -3.64 1.26 -2.68
N ASP A 295 -2.85 1.31 -3.75
CA ASP A 295 -3.10 0.59 -5.00
C ASP A 295 -2.90 -0.93 -4.89
N THR A 296 -2.28 -1.40 -3.80
CA THR A 296 -2.00 -2.82 -3.55
C THR A 296 -2.63 -3.33 -2.25
N ARG A 297 -3.45 -2.51 -1.59
CA ARG A 297 -4.25 -2.92 -0.43
C ARG A 297 -5.65 -3.30 -0.87
N VAL A 298 -5.91 -4.59 -1.00
CA VAL A 298 -7.26 -5.12 -1.21
C VAL A 298 -8.18 -4.70 -0.05
N ILE A 299 -9.42 -4.31 -0.36
CA ILE A 299 -10.44 -3.97 0.64
C ILE A 299 -11.72 -4.78 0.43
N ASN A 300 -12.42 -5.10 1.52
CA ASN A 300 -13.70 -5.83 1.48
C ASN A 300 -14.88 -4.89 1.78
N SER A 301 -14.91 -4.27 2.96
CA SER A 301 -15.83 -3.18 3.31
C SER A 301 -15.40 -2.56 4.64
N PRO A 302 -14.25 -1.86 4.69
CA PRO A 302 -13.75 -1.25 5.92
C PRO A 302 -14.76 -0.25 6.49
N GLU A 303 -14.68 0.03 7.79
CA GLU A 303 -15.54 1.05 8.42
C GLU A 303 -15.17 2.46 7.98
N TYR A 304 -13.90 2.68 7.63
CA TYR A 304 -13.46 3.93 7.04
C TYR A 304 -12.21 3.77 6.16
N VAL A 305 -12.02 4.76 5.30
CA VAL A 305 -10.76 5.04 4.60
C VAL A 305 -10.41 6.51 4.83
N GLU A 306 -9.17 6.78 5.22
CA GLU A 306 -8.67 8.14 5.40
C GLU A 306 -7.42 8.33 4.54
N TYR A 307 -7.41 9.37 3.71
CA TYR A 307 -6.20 9.90 3.08
C TYR A 307 -5.81 11.17 3.82
N PHE A 308 -4.58 11.24 4.32
CA PHE A 308 -4.15 12.34 5.17
C PHE A 308 -2.71 12.77 4.86
N TRP A 309 -2.44 14.04 5.12
CA TRP A 309 -1.18 14.68 4.78
C TRP A 309 -0.09 14.43 5.83
N ILE A 310 1.09 13.97 5.41
CA ILE A 310 2.29 13.89 6.24
C ILE A 310 3.46 14.57 5.54
N CYS A 311 4.33 15.21 6.31
CA CYS A 311 5.66 15.65 5.90
C CYS A 311 6.75 14.88 6.69
N ILE A 312 7.73 14.28 5.99
CA ILE A 312 8.79 13.44 6.57
C ILE A 312 10.18 14.08 6.41
#